data_AF-A0A2Z2P8S5-F1
#
_entry.id   AF-A0A2Z2P8S5-F1
#
_cell.length_a   1.000
_cell.length_b   1.000
_cell.length_c   1.000
_cell.angle_alpha   90.00
_cell.angle_beta   90.00
_cell.angle_gamma   90.00
#
_symmetry.space_group_name_H-M   'P 1'
#
loop_
_entity.id
_entity.type
_entity.pdbx_description
1 polymer ?
#
loop_
_entity_poly.entity_id
_entity_poly.type
_entity_poly.pdbx_seq_one_letter_code
_entity_poly.pdbx_strand_id
1 'polypeptide(L)'
;MITLIRNELQKLKGSLALLVAVAAPALPGLLVMLGLVSKDSPANWSDSYKLALPLWALFLGPMVIAAFTALTGQIEHRGRGWDHILALPVPRWRIFVAKIVVTYGALVVMTALVIAGAGLGTLAGGAMGGGVPVETFPWEKLLKTSLLVMAAMTTLVAIQIWVSLRFVSFVVPLVTGIGGALVGLSVLITGTQKAEWFPWVLPFNAIVSPDPYPFAMTGLFCGLAIIGIMVPHLSRHQFR
;
A
#
# COMPACT_ATOMS: atom_id res chain seq x y z
N MET A 1 14.71 10.74 -16.44
CA MET A 1 13.88 10.05 -15.42
C MET A 1 12.73 10.92 -14.94
N ILE A 2 12.99 12.16 -14.53
CA ILE A 2 11.95 13.08 -14.03
C ILE A 2 10.76 13.21 -14.99
N THR A 3 10.99 13.38 -16.30
CA THR A 3 9.93 13.46 -17.32
C THR A 3 9.07 12.18 -17.39
N LEU A 4 9.68 11.00 -17.27
CA LEU A 4 8.94 9.73 -17.29
C LEU A 4 8.03 9.61 -16.06
N ILE A 5 8.54 9.96 -14.88
CA ILE A 5 7.75 9.97 -13.64
C ILE A 5 6.60 10.96 -13.76
N ARG A 6 6.85 12.16 -14.29
CA ARG A 6 5.79 13.17 -14.52
C ARG A 6 4.71 12.65 -15.47
N ASN A 7 5.09 11.98 -16.55
CA ASN A 7 4.13 11.41 -17.50
C ASN A 7 3.29 10.31 -16.84
N GLU A 8 3.91 9.42 -16.05
CA GLU A 8 3.16 8.41 -15.28
C GLU A 8 2.19 9.06 -14.27
N LEU A 9 2.60 10.13 -13.58
CA LEU A 9 1.71 10.88 -12.69
C LEU A 9 0.55 11.57 -13.44
N GLN A 10 0.80 12.04 -14.66
CA GLN A 10 -0.25 12.62 -15.50
C GLN A 10 -1.29 11.57 -15.91
N LYS A 11 -0.89 10.32 -16.16
CA LYS A 11 -1.83 9.22 -16.45
C LYS A 11 -2.78 8.93 -15.28
N LEU A 12 -2.38 9.24 -14.05
CA LEU A 12 -3.23 9.06 -12.88
C LEU A 12 -4.35 10.13 -12.79
N LYS A 13 -4.17 11.30 -13.42
CA LYS A 13 -5.16 12.38 -13.35
C LYS A 13 -6.46 11.96 -14.01
N GLY A 14 -7.57 12.04 -13.28
CA GLY A 14 -8.88 11.60 -13.75
C GLY A 14 -9.06 10.08 -13.82
N SER A 15 -8.08 9.30 -13.36
CA SER A 15 -8.19 7.84 -13.32
C SER A 15 -8.91 7.37 -12.05
N LEU A 16 -9.58 6.22 -12.13
CA LEU A 16 -10.13 5.53 -10.96
C LEU A 16 -9.03 5.15 -9.95
N ALA A 17 -7.78 4.98 -10.40
CA ALA A 17 -6.65 4.67 -9.51
C ALA A 17 -6.40 5.79 -8.50
N LEU A 18 -6.53 7.05 -8.92
CA LEU A 18 -6.40 8.20 -8.03
C LEU A 18 -7.55 8.26 -7.02
N LEU A 19 -8.78 7.96 -7.45
CA LEU A 19 -9.93 7.89 -6.55
C LEU A 19 -9.71 6.83 -5.47
N VAL A 20 -9.31 5.60 -5.86
CA VAL A 20 -9.02 4.52 -4.92
C VAL A 20 -7.88 4.90 -3.97
N ALA A 21 -6.84 5.58 -4.48
CA ALA A 21 -5.70 6.04 -3.67
C ALA A 21 -6.06 7.07 -2.61
N VAL A 22 -7.17 7.80 -2.75
CA VAL A 22 -7.63 8.79 -1.76
C VAL A 22 -8.74 8.24 -0.89
N ALA A 23 -9.72 7.56 -1.50
CA ALA A 23 -10.91 7.07 -0.79
C ALA A 23 -10.58 5.98 0.23
N ALA A 24 -9.70 5.04 -0.11
CA ALA A 24 -9.44 3.90 0.76
C ALA A 24 -8.61 4.25 2.01
N PRO A 25 -7.57 5.11 1.94
CA PRO A 25 -6.90 5.62 3.15
C PRO A 25 -7.77 6.46 4.09
N ALA A 26 -8.92 6.97 3.63
CA ALA A 26 -9.85 7.70 4.49
C ALA A 26 -10.65 6.76 5.42
N LEU A 27 -10.80 5.48 5.05
CA LEU A 27 -11.61 4.52 5.80
C LEU A 27 -11.10 4.26 7.23
N PRO A 28 -9.80 4.05 7.50
CA PRO A 28 -9.30 3.94 8.87
C PRO A 28 -9.66 5.13 9.75
N GLY A 29 -9.59 6.35 9.20
CA GLY A 29 -9.95 7.57 9.92
C GLY A 29 -11.43 7.63 10.27
N LEU A 30 -12.30 7.27 9.32
CA LEU A 30 -13.73 7.16 9.56
C LEU A 30 -14.05 6.12 10.64
N LEU A 31 -13.39 4.96 10.61
CA LEU A 31 -13.60 3.91 11.61
C LEU A 31 -13.12 4.33 13.01
N VAL A 32 -12.00 5.04 13.11
CA VAL A 32 -11.54 5.65 14.37
C VAL A 32 -12.59 6.62 14.91
N MET A 33 -13.10 7.52 14.06
CA MET A 33 -14.13 8.49 14.45
C MET A 33 -15.38 7.79 14.99
N LEU A 34 -15.94 6.85 14.23
CA LEU A 34 -17.15 6.12 14.61
C LEU A 34 -16.95 5.30 15.89
N GLY A 35 -15.76 4.70 16.05
CA GLY A 35 -15.42 3.92 17.24
C GLY A 35 -15.34 4.76 18.51
N LEU A 36 -14.84 5.99 18.43
CA LEU A 36 -14.80 6.92 19.57
C LEU A 36 -16.18 7.45 19.94
N VAL A 37 -16.98 7.85 18.95
CA VAL A 37 -18.37 8.31 19.16
C VAL A 37 -19.22 7.21 19.77
N SER A 38 -19.02 5.96 19.37
CA SER A 38 -19.84 4.85 19.85
C SER A 38 -19.51 4.42 21.30
N LYS A 39 -18.34 4.79 21.82
CA LYS A 39 -17.85 4.33 23.14
C LYS A 39 -17.87 5.41 24.22
N ASP A 40 -18.32 6.64 23.90
CA ASP A 40 -18.25 7.83 24.77
C ASP A 40 -16.91 7.93 25.55
N SER A 41 -15.82 7.57 24.87
CA SER A 41 -14.50 7.43 25.48
C SER A 41 -13.64 8.64 25.19
N PRO A 42 -12.81 9.09 26.15
CA PRO A 42 -11.85 10.15 25.89
C PRO A 42 -10.94 9.74 24.74
N ALA A 43 -10.77 10.64 23.78
CA ALA A 43 -9.96 10.35 22.61
C ALA A 43 -8.47 10.31 22.97
N ASN A 44 -7.80 9.22 22.58
CA ASN A 44 -6.36 9.05 22.68
C ASN A 44 -5.76 8.87 21.29
N TRP A 45 -4.65 9.55 21.00
CA TRP A 45 -3.89 9.36 19.77
C TRP A 45 -3.40 7.92 19.70
N SER A 46 -2.87 7.40 20.81
CA SER A 46 -2.22 6.09 20.81
C SER A 46 -3.18 4.96 20.43
N ASP A 47 -4.42 4.99 20.92
CA ASP A 47 -5.42 3.97 20.65
C ASP A 47 -6.00 4.08 19.23
N SER A 48 -6.15 5.30 18.75
CA SER A 48 -6.59 5.57 17.37
C SER A 48 -5.61 5.00 16.34
N TYR A 49 -4.29 5.19 16.55
CA TYR A 49 -3.27 4.63 15.67
C TYR A 49 -3.06 3.12 15.84
N LYS A 50 -3.31 2.56 17.03
CA LYS A 50 -3.36 1.10 17.26
C LYS A 50 -4.49 0.42 16.51
N LEU A 51 -5.56 1.15 16.16
CA LEU A 51 -6.61 0.64 15.28
C LEU A 51 -6.27 0.86 13.80
N ALA A 52 -5.90 2.08 13.43
CA ALA A 52 -5.77 2.48 12.04
C ALA A 52 -4.59 1.80 11.31
N LEU A 53 -3.41 1.73 11.93
CA LEU A 53 -2.21 1.21 11.27
C LEU A 53 -2.26 -0.31 11.03
N PRO A 54 -2.66 -1.15 12.01
CA PRO A 54 -2.79 -2.58 11.74
C PRO A 54 -3.87 -2.90 10.70
N LEU A 55 -5.00 -2.18 10.72
CA LEU A 55 -6.04 -2.32 9.69
C LEU A 55 -5.51 -1.98 8.29
N TRP A 56 -4.73 -0.90 8.20
CA TRP A 56 -4.04 -0.53 6.96
C TRP A 56 -3.02 -1.59 6.53
N ALA A 57 -2.20 -2.07 7.46
CA ALA A 57 -1.11 -2.99 7.15
C ALA A 57 -1.59 -4.38 6.72
N LEU A 58 -2.62 -4.91 7.38
CA LEU A 58 -3.11 -6.26 7.15
C LEU A 58 -4.09 -6.35 5.98
N PHE A 59 -4.99 -5.38 5.86
CA PHE A 59 -6.18 -5.54 5.02
C PHE A 59 -6.28 -4.47 3.93
N LEU A 60 -6.44 -3.20 4.32
CA LEU A 60 -6.73 -2.14 3.36
C LEU A 60 -5.55 -1.85 2.43
N GLY A 61 -4.33 -1.74 2.95
CA GLY A 61 -3.12 -1.47 2.18
C GLY A 61 -2.88 -2.50 1.07
N PRO A 62 -2.81 -3.81 1.38
CA PRO A 62 -2.72 -4.87 0.38
C PRO A 62 -3.77 -4.81 -0.73
N MET A 63 -5.04 -4.60 -0.37
CA MET A 63 -6.14 -4.54 -1.33
C MET A 63 -6.08 -3.29 -2.21
N VAL A 64 -5.76 -2.14 -1.62
CA VAL A 64 -5.63 -0.87 -2.32
C VAL A 64 -4.45 -0.89 -3.27
N ILE A 65 -3.31 -1.44 -2.86
CA ILE A 65 -2.16 -1.61 -3.75
C ILE A 65 -2.55 -2.51 -4.92
N ALA A 66 -3.24 -3.63 -4.69
CA ALA A 66 -3.67 -4.53 -5.76
C ALA A 66 -4.63 -3.85 -6.75
N ALA A 67 -5.62 -3.11 -6.24
CA ALA A 67 -6.52 -2.33 -7.08
C ALA A 67 -5.78 -1.23 -7.85
N PHE A 68 -4.87 -0.52 -7.19
CA PHE A 68 -4.07 0.55 -7.79
C PHE A 68 -3.15 0.03 -8.90
N THR A 69 -2.41 -1.05 -8.66
CA THR A 69 -1.53 -1.66 -9.68
C THR A 69 -2.34 -2.27 -10.82
N ALA A 70 -3.51 -2.86 -10.54
CA ALA A 70 -4.40 -3.38 -11.57
C ALA A 70 -4.94 -2.25 -12.46
N LEU A 71 -5.45 -1.16 -11.89
CA LEU A 71 -5.97 -0.01 -12.65
C LEU A 71 -4.87 0.69 -13.44
N THR A 72 -3.69 0.90 -12.85
CA THR A 72 -2.56 1.51 -13.54
C THR A 72 -1.96 0.61 -14.61
N GLY A 73 -2.00 -0.71 -14.44
CA GLY A 73 -1.65 -1.67 -15.50
C GLY A 73 -2.66 -1.67 -16.64
N GLN A 74 -3.96 -1.57 -16.33
CA GLN A 74 -5.02 -1.49 -17.36
C GLN A 74 -4.90 -0.25 -18.25
N ILE A 75 -4.38 0.86 -17.74
CA ILE A 75 -4.11 2.05 -18.57
C ILE A 75 -3.14 1.71 -19.70
N GLU A 76 -2.17 0.82 -19.47
CA GLU A 76 -1.17 0.44 -20.48
C GLU A 76 -1.67 -0.65 -21.43
N HIS A 77 -2.45 -1.60 -20.89
CA HIS A 77 -3.02 -2.70 -21.68
C HIS A 77 -4.18 -2.25 -22.58
N ARG A 78 -4.92 -1.21 -22.18
CA ARG A 78 -6.00 -0.66 -23.00
C ARG A 78 -5.43 0.14 -24.17
N GLY A 79 -6.04 -0.03 -25.35
CA GLY A 79 -5.71 0.76 -26.54
C GLY A 79 -4.28 0.57 -27.06
N ARG A 80 -3.63 -0.57 -26.77
CA ARG A 80 -2.23 -0.86 -27.15
C ARG A 80 -1.23 0.21 -26.67
N GLY A 81 -1.42 0.74 -25.46
CA GLY A 81 -0.53 1.75 -24.87
C GLY A 81 0.93 1.31 -24.81
N TRP A 82 1.18 0.00 -24.62
CA TRP A 82 2.51 -0.59 -24.69
C TRP A 82 3.23 -0.35 -26.03
N ASP A 83 2.54 -0.44 -27.17
CA ASP A 83 3.16 -0.22 -28.48
C ASP A 83 3.70 1.20 -28.61
N HIS A 84 2.91 2.18 -28.15
CA HIS A 84 3.31 3.58 -28.19
C HIS A 84 4.48 3.88 -27.24
N ILE A 85 4.43 3.34 -26.02
CA ILE A 85 5.44 3.60 -24.99
C ILE A 85 6.76 2.90 -25.29
N LEU A 86 6.71 1.68 -25.85
CA LEU A 86 7.89 0.91 -26.21
C LEU A 86 8.53 1.35 -27.53
N ALA A 87 7.85 2.16 -28.33
CA ALA A 87 8.40 2.81 -29.52
C ALA A 87 9.22 4.07 -29.19
N LEU A 88 9.09 4.62 -27.98
CA LEU A 88 9.87 5.78 -27.56
C LEU A 88 11.37 5.43 -27.53
N PRO A 89 12.28 6.36 -27.89
CA PRO A 89 13.73 6.16 -27.89
C PRO A 89 14.30 6.20 -26.46
N VAL A 90 13.70 5.45 -25.55
CA VAL A 90 14.11 5.33 -24.15
C VAL A 90 14.31 3.86 -23.79
N PRO A 91 15.31 3.52 -22.96
CA PRO A 91 15.53 2.14 -22.59
C PRO A 91 14.37 1.61 -21.73
N ARG A 92 13.89 0.41 -22.06
CA ARG A 92 12.68 -0.20 -21.46
C ARG A 92 12.70 -0.26 -19.95
N TRP A 93 13.86 -0.55 -19.35
CA TRP A 93 14.02 -0.61 -17.89
C TRP A 93 13.64 0.71 -17.20
N ARG A 94 13.86 1.88 -17.84
CA ARG A 94 13.50 3.19 -17.26
C ARG A 94 11.99 3.38 -17.15
N ILE A 95 11.22 2.77 -18.05
CA ILE A 95 9.75 2.82 -18.03
C ILE A 95 9.24 2.03 -16.83
N PHE A 96 9.74 0.80 -16.64
CA PHE A 96 9.36 -0.03 -15.49
C PHE A 96 9.78 0.60 -14.16
N VAL A 97 11.00 1.14 -14.09
CA VAL A 97 11.48 1.85 -12.89
C VAL A 97 10.60 3.07 -12.58
N ALA A 98 10.23 3.87 -13.59
CA ALA A 98 9.32 5.01 -13.38
C ALA A 98 7.97 4.55 -12.80
N LYS A 99 7.42 3.43 -13.28
CA LYS A 99 6.16 2.89 -12.77
C LYS A 99 6.28 2.39 -11.33
N ILE A 100 7.36 1.69 -10.99
CA ILE A 100 7.67 1.27 -9.61
C ILE A 100 7.74 2.48 -8.68
N VAL A 101 8.45 3.54 -9.08
CA VAL A 101 8.59 4.77 -8.30
C VAL A 101 7.23 5.43 -8.07
N VAL A 102 6.36 5.49 -9.09
CA VAL A 102 5.02 6.06 -8.93
C VAL A 102 4.12 5.19 -8.04
N THR A 103 4.17 3.87 -8.18
CA THR A 103 3.41 2.96 -7.30
C THR A 103 3.88 3.04 -5.84
N TYR A 104 5.19 3.06 -5.60
CA TYR A 104 5.73 3.21 -4.25
C TYR A 104 5.48 4.61 -3.69
N GLY A 105 5.57 5.65 -4.52
CA GLY A 105 5.16 7.01 -4.15
C GLY A 105 3.70 7.10 -3.77
N ALA A 106 2.81 6.39 -4.48
CA ALA A 106 1.40 6.30 -4.11
C ALA A 106 1.23 5.62 -2.73
N LEU A 107 1.98 4.55 -2.43
CA LEU A 107 1.98 3.93 -1.10
C LEU A 107 2.40 4.91 0.01
N VAL A 108 3.45 5.72 -0.22
CA VAL A 108 3.90 6.75 0.73
C VAL A 108 2.76 7.74 1.01
N VAL A 109 2.14 8.26 -0.05
CA VAL A 109 1.04 9.23 0.06
C VAL A 109 -0.18 8.61 0.74
N MET A 110 -0.58 7.39 0.36
CA MET A 110 -1.69 6.67 0.98
C MET A 110 -1.45 6.45 2.48
N THR A 111 -0.23 6.06 2.87
CA THR A 111 0.12 5.85 4.29
C THR A 111 0.07 7.18 5.07
N ALA A 112 0.55 8.27 4.47
CA ALA A 112 0.42 9.61 5.07
C ALA A 112 -1.06 10.04 5.20
N LEU A 113 -1.91 9.71 4.21
CA LEU A 113 -3.35 9.96 4.29
C LEU A 113 -4.02 9.13 5.38
N VAL A 114 -3.60 7.89 5.63
CA VAL A 114 -4.09 7.10 6.77
C VAL A 114 -3.74 7.78 8.08
N ILE A 115 -2.51 8.26 8.23
CA ILE A 115 -2.06 8.96 9.44
C ILE A 115 -2.87 10.23 9.68
N ALA A 116 -3.01 11.06 8.64
CA ALA A 116 -3.78 12.29 8.70
C ALA A 116 -5.27 12.01 8.94
N GLY A 117 -5.84 11.03 8.25
CA GLY A 117 -7.24 10.62 8.39
C GLY A 117 -7.55 10.07 9.78
N ALA A 118 -6.69 9.22 10.35
CA ALA A 118 -6.81 8.76 11.73
C ALA A 118 -6.69 9.92 12.72
N GLY A 119 -5.80 10.89 12.48
CA GLY A 119 -5.68 12.08 13.31
C GLY A 119 -6.97 12.93 13.28
N LEU A 120 -7.49 13.22 12.08
CA LEU A 120 -8.75 13.94 11.91
C LEU A 120 -9.93 13.19 12.53
N GLY A 121 -9.98 11.87 12.35
CA GLY A 121 -11.01 11.01 12.94
C GLY A 121 -10.97 11.02 14.47
N THR A 122 -9.76 11.08 15.06
CA THR A 122 -9.57 11.21 16.51
C THR A 122 -10.12 12.54 17.01
N LEU A 123 -9.80 13.65 16.32
CA LEU A 123 -10.28 14.98 16.68
C LEU A 123 -11.79 15.11 16.55
N ALA A 124 -12.36 14.66 15.44
CA ALA A 124 -13.79 14.72 15.19
C ALA A 124 -14.57 13.81 16.14
N GLY A 125 -14.09 12.58 16.36
CA GLY A 125 -14.71 11.63 17.28
C GLY A 125 -14.63 12.08 18.73
N GLY A 126 -13.48 12.61 19.16
CA GLY A 126 -13.31 13.16 20.51
C GLY A 126 -14.17 14.39 20.78
N ALA A 127 -14.31 15.30 19.80
CA ALA A 127 -15.20 16.45 19.93
C ALA A 127 -16.68 16.07 20.09
N MET A 128 -17.09 14.94 19.51
CA MET A 128 -18.46 14.43 19.59
C MET A 128 -18.72 13.51 20.78
N GLY A 129 -17.71 12.78 21.28
CA GLY A 129 -17.88 11.62 22.16
C GLY A 129 -17.14 11.67 23.51
N GLY A 130 -16.65 12.82 23.98
CA GLY A 130 -16.20 12.92 25.38
C GLY A 130 -14.88 13.67 25.65
N GLY A 131 -14.27 14.30 24.65
CA GLY A 131 -13.12 15.19 24.82
C GLY A 131 -12.01 14.99 23.79
N VAL A 132 -11.28 16.07 23.50
CA VAL A 132 -10.13 16.09 22.59
C VAL A 132 -8.90 15.48 23.30
N PRO A 133 -8.03 14.73 22.61
CA PRO A 133 -6.82 14.19 23.22
C PRO A 133 -5.93 15.29 23.81
N VAL A 134 -5.58 15.12 25.09
CA VAL A 134 -4.68 16.03 25.84
C VAL A 134 -3.22 15.57 25.76
N GLU A 135 -2.98 14.30 25.39
CA GLU A 135 -1.64 13.73 25.31
C GLU A 135 -0.83 14.29 24.12
N THR A 136 0.50 14.34 24.28
CA THR A 136 1.39 14.79 23.21
C THR A 136 1.33 13.83 22.02
N PHE A 137 1.23 14.39 20.82
CA PHE A 137 1.17 13.59 19.60
C PHE A 137 2.47 12.76 19.40
N PRO A 138 2.39 11.43 19.24
CA PRO A 138 3.55 10.54 19.24
C PRO A 138 4.25 10.47 17.87
N TRP A 139 4.80 11.59 17.38
CA TRP A 139 5.43 11.69 16.05
C TRP A 139 6.53 10.66 15.80
N GLU A 140 7.44 10.49 16.75
CA GLU A 140 8.60 9.60 16.59
C GLU A 140 8.18 8.14 16.37
N LYS A 141 7.32 7.64 17.27
CA LYS A 141 6.81 6.26 17.19
C LYS A 141 6.04 6.06 15.90
N LEU A 142 5.19 7.02 15.52
CA LEU A 142 4.37 6.93 14.33
C LEU A 142 5.21 6.89 13.06
N LEU A 143 6.16 7.82 12.90
CA LEU A 143 7.06 7.85 11.74
C LEU A 143 7.89 6.56 11.66
N LYS A 144 8.45 6.10 12.79
CA LYS A 144 9.22 4.86 12.84
C LYS A 144 8.39 3.65 12.41
N THR A 145 7.20 3.47 12.99
CA THR A 145 6.31 2.36 12.64
C THR A 145 5.87 2.43 11.18
N SER A 146 5.51 3.61 10.67
CA SER A 146 5.11 3.77 9.27
C SER A 146 6.24 3.44 8.29
N LEU A 147 7.48 3.84 8.57
CA LEU A 147 8.64 3.48 7.75
C LEU A 147 8.88 1.96 7.73
N LEU A 148 8.76 1.29 8.88
CA LEU A 148 8.91 -0.17 8.97
C LEU A 148 7.80 -0.90 8.19
N VAL A 149 6.56 -0.45 8.30
CA VAL A 149 5.43 -1.00 7.53
C VAL A 149 5.64 -0.81 6.03
N MET A 150 6.08 0.37 5.60
CA MET A 150 6.36 0.65 4.19
C MET A 150 7.53 -0.18 3.65
N ALA A 151 8.57 -0.41 4.46
CA ALA A 151 9.66 -1.32 4.12
C ALA A 151 9.14 -2.75 3.94
N ALA A 152 8.32 -3.23 4.88
CA ALA A 152 7.70 -4.55 4.82
C ALA A 152 6.78 -4.72 3.57
N MET A 153 6.02 -3.68 3.22
CA MET A 153 5.12 -3.68 2.05
C MET A 153 5.84 -3.71 0.70
N THR A 154 7.16 -3.47 0.65
CA THR A 154 7.91 -3.44 -0.62
C THR A 154 7.78 -4.75 -1.39
N THR A 155 7.83 -5.91 -0.71
CA THR A 155 7.62 -7.22 -1.36
C THR A 155 6.24 -7.32 -1.99
N LEU A 156 5.20 -6.90 -1.27
CA LEU A 156 3.83 -6.93 -1.78
C LEU A 156 3.67 -6.02 -3.02
N VAL A 157 4.19 -4.79 -2.95
CA VAL A 157 4.19 -3.86 -4.08
C VAL A 157 4.88 -4.47 -5.30
N ALA A 158 6.05 -5.10 -5.10
CA ALA A 158 6.81 -5.73 -6.16
C ALA A 158 6.05 -6.89 -6.83
N ILE A 159 5.38 -7.74 -6.06
CA ILE A 159 4.54 -8.82 -6.60
C ILE A 159 3.36 -8.23 -7.37
N GLN A 160 2.66 -7.26 -6.78
CA GLN A 160 1.45 -6.67 -7.35
C GLN A 160 1.69 -5.95 -8.68
N ILE A 161 2.76 -5.17 -8.76
CA ILE A 161 3.13 -4.49 -10.00
C ILE A 161 3.60 -5.48 -11.05
N TRP A 162 4.32 -6.54 -10.67
CA TRP A 162 4.77 -7.55 -11.62
C TRP A 162 3.58 -8.27 -12.25
N VAL A 163 2.65 -8.74 -11.42
CA VAL A 163 1.44 -9.42 -11.88
C VAL A 163 0.60 -8.50 -12.76
N SER A 164 0.38 -7.24 -12.35
CA SER A 164 -0.47 -6.33 -13.13
C SER A 164 0.10 -5.96 -14.50
N LEU A 165 1.42 -5.89 -14.63
CA LEU A 165 2.06 -5.62 -15.92
C LEU A 165 2.17 -6.89 -16.77
N ARG A 166 2.38 -8.06 -16.14
CA ARG A 166 2.55 -9.32 -16.86
C ARG A 166 1.26 -9.82 -17.53
N PHE A 167 0.12 -9.59 -16.89
CA PHE A 167 -1.18 -10.07 -17.35
C PHE A 167 -2.05 -8.91 -17.85
N VAL A 168 -2.62 -9.08 -19.04
CA VAL A 168 -3.57 -8.13 -19.64
C VAL A 168 -4.89 -8.08 -18.87
N SER A 169 -5.23 -9.14 -18.13
CA SER A 169 -6.46 -9.23 -17.35
C SER A 169 -6.42 -8.39 -16.07
N PHE A 170 -7.45 -7.58 -15.85
CA PHE A 170 -7.65 -6.84 -14.59
C PHE A 170 -7.88 -7.77 -13.40
N VAL A 171 -8.48 -8.93 -13.63
CA VAL A 171 -8.91 -9.86 -12.58
C VAL A 171 -7.72 -10.53 -11.90
N VAL A 172 -6.67 -10.85 -12.64
CA VAL A 172 -5.50 -11.59 -12.12
C VAL A 172 -4.79 -10.83 -10.98
N PRO A 173 -4.32 -9.58 -11.14
CA PRO A 173 -3.70 -8.84 -10.05
C PRO A 173 -4.66 -8.66 -8.86
N LEU A 174 -5.95 -8.41 -9.13
CA LEU A 174 -6.94 -8.24 -8.07
C LEU A 174 -7.13 -9.52 -7.24
N VAL A 175 -7.28 -10.69 -7.88
CA VAL A 175 -7.39 -11.98 -7.20
C VAL A 175 -6.11 -12.30 -6.42
N THR A 176 -4.93 -12.00 -6.96
CA THR A 176 -3.68 -12.20 -6.20
C THR A 176 -3.61 -11.32 -4.94
N GLY A 177 -4.09 -10.07 -5.03
CA GLY A 177 -4.12 -9.16 -3.90
C GLY A 177 -5.13 -9.53 -2.83
N ILE A 178 -6.37 -9.77 -3.23
CA ILE A 178 -7.45 -10.16 -2.32
C ILE A 178 -7.16 -11.55 -1.73
N GLY A 179 -6.76 -12.51 -2.57
CA GLY A 179 -6.39 -13.86 -2.12
C GLY A 179 -5.24 -13.84 -1.13
N GLY A 180 -4.19 -13.06 -1.40
CA GLY A 180 -3.08 -12.88 -0.46
C GLY A 180 -3.51 -12.23 0.86
N ALA A 181 -4.39 -11.22 0.82
CA ALA A 181 -4.91 -10.57 2.03
C ALA A 181 -5.76 -11.54 2.88
N LEU A 182 -6.60 -12.35 2.24
CA LEU A 182 -7.41 -13.38 2.92
C LEU A 182 -6.56 -14.49 3.52
N VAL A 183 -5.51 -14.93 2.81
CA VAL A 183 -4.52 -15.87 3.37
C VAL A 183 -3.82 -15.23 4.57
N GLY A 184 -3.40 -13.97 4.47
CA GLY A 184 -2.78 -13.26 5.58
C GLY A 184 -3.69 -13.17 6.82
N LEU A 185 -4.98 -12.90 6.61
CA LEU A 185 -5.98 -12.89 7.67
C LEU A 185 -6.17 -14.29 8.28
N SER A 186 -6.22 -15.34 7.46
CA SER A 186 -6.31 -16.73 7.93
C SER A 186 -5.11 -17.14 8.78
N VAL A 187 -3.90 -16.71 8.39
CA VAL A 187 -2.67 -16.95 9.17
C VAL A 187 -2.78 -16.30 10.55
N LEU A 188 -3.30 -15.07 10.62
CA LEU A 188 -3.47 -14.36 11.87
C LEU A 188 -4.52 -15.03 12.78
N ILE A 189 -5.65 -15.44 12.23
CA ILE A 189 -6.71 -16.13 12.98
C ILE A 189 -6.22 -17.48 13.51
N THR A 190 -5.41 -18.20 12.72
CA THR A 190 -4.91 -19.53 13.08
C THR A 190 -3.70 -19.47 14.02
N GLY A 191 -2.98 -18.35 14.08
CA GLY A 191 -1.79 -18.18 14.90
C GLY A 191 -0.61 -19.08 14.51
N THR A 192 -0.53 -19.47 13.23
CA THR A 192 0.51 -20.41 12.77
C THR A 192 1.85 -19.73 12.55
N GLN A 193 2.89 -20.22 13.23
CA GLN A 193 4.26 -19.71 13.08
C GLN A 193 4.86 -20.00 11.70
N LYS A 194 4.34 -21.01 10.99
CA LYS A 194 4.87 -21.44 9.70
C LYS A 194 4.67 -20.42 8.58
N ALA A 195 3.73 -19.49 8.72
CA ALA A 195 3.36 -18.53 7.68
C ALA A 195 3.57 -17.07 8.08
N GLU A 196 4.31 -16.81 9.17
CA GLU A 196 4.64 -15.45 9.62
C GLU A 196 5.44 -14.63 8.59
N TRP A 197 6.17 -15.33 7.71
CA TRP A 197 6.99 -14.73 6.66
C TRP A 197 6.25 -14.56 5.33
N PHE A 198 4.94 -14.83 5.30
CA PHE A 198 4.15 -14.65 4.09
C PHE A 198 4.07 -13.15 3.71
N PRO A 199 4.27 -12.76 2.43
CA PRO A 199 4.44 -11.35 2.06
C PRO A 199 3.32 -10.40 2.46
N TRP A 200 2.06 -10.89 2.53
CA TRP A 200 0.91 -10.09 2.95
C TRP A 200 0.79 -9.94 4.48
N VAL A 201 1.50 -10.77 5.26
CA VAL A 201 1.50 -10.72 6.73
C VAL A 201 2.65 -9.85 7.26
N LEU A 202 3.76 -9.76 6.51
CA LEU A 202 4.95 -8.98 6.90
C LEU A 202 4.62 -7.56 7.41
N PRO A 203 3.77 -6.76 6.74
CA PRO A 203 3.47 -5.40 7.18
C PRO A 203 2.76 -5.35 8.53
N PHE A 204 1.91 -6.33 8.81
CA PHE A 204 1.20 -6.42 10.08
C PHE A 204 2.15 -6.85 11.22
N ASN A 205 3.00 -7.85 10.97
CA ASN A 205 4.00 -8.29 11.95
C ASN A 205 5.03 -7.19 12.27
N ALA A 206 5.37 -6.33 11.30
CA ALA A 206 6.20 -5.16 11.54
C ALA A 206 5.59 -4.12 12.51
N ILE A 207 4.30 -4.25 12.88
CA ILE A 207 3.65 -3.41 13.89
C ILE A 207 3.51 -4.15 15.23
N VAL A 208 3.09 -5.41 15.19
CA VAL A 208 2.66 -6.15 16.39
C VAL A 208 3.81 -6.89 17.06
N SER A 209 4.82 -7.32 16.32
CA SER A 209 5.92 -8.10 16.86
C SER A 209 6.81 -7.27 17.79
N PRO A 210 7.35 -7.85 18.88
CA PRO A 210 8.27 -7.16 19.79
C PRO A 210 9.52 -6.65 19.08
N ASP A 211 10.01 -7.41 18.11
CA ASP A 211 11.09 -7.00 17.21
C ASP A 211 10.54 -6.84 15.76
N PRO A 212 10.31 -5.59 15.31
CA PRO A 212 9.73 -5.33 14.00
C PRO A 212 10.76 -5.30 12.86
N TYR A 213 12.05 -5.21 13.18
CA TYR A 213 13.12 -5.02 12.18
C TYR A 213 13.27 -6.21 11.23
N PRO A 214 13.23 -7.48 11.68
CA PRO A 214 13.36 -8.63 10.77
C PRO A 214 12.27 -8.67 9.70
N PHE A 215 11.02 -8.38 10.07
CA PHE A 215 9.90 -8.37 9.11
C PHE A 215 10.02 -7.24 8.09
N ALA A 216 10.41 -6.04 8.54
CA ALA A 216 10.64 -4.89 7.67
C ALA A 216 11.80 -5.13 6.70
N MET A 217 12.92 -5.67 7.20
CA MET A 217 14.11 -5.95 6.38
C MET A 217 13.82 -7.06 5.38
N THR A 218 13.18 -8.16 5.78
CA THR A 218 12.80 -9.24 4.86
C THR A 218 11.87 -8.71 3.77
N GLY A 219 10.86 -7.91 4.12
CA GLY A 219 9.97 -7.31 3.12
C GLY A 219 10.67 -6.35 2.17
N LEU A 220 11.69 -5.62 2.64
CA LEU A 220 12.50 -4.74 1.81
C LEU A 220 13.42 -5.53 0.87
N PHE A 221 14.24 -6.45 1.40
CA PHE A 221 15.20 -7.22 0.61
C PHE A 221 14.54 -8.13 -0.40
N CYS A 222 13.49 -8.87 0.01
CA CYS A 222 12.72 -9.69 -0.92
C CYS A 222 12.06 -8.84 -2.00
N GLY A 223 11.53 -7.66 -1.65
CA GLY A 223 10.93 -6.74 -2.61
C GLY A 223 11.93 -6.21 -3.64
N LEU A 224 13.11 -5.79 -3.18
CA LEU A 224 14.19 -5.34 -4.07
C LEU A 224 14.71 -6.48 -4.96
N ALA A 225 14.82 -7.70 -4.43
CA ALA A 225 15.20 -8.88 -5.22
C ALA A 225 14.17 -9.18 -6.33
N ILE A 226 12.88 -9.14 -6.00
CA ILE A 226 11.79 -9.32 -6.97
C ILE A 226 11.83 -8.21 -8.02
N ILE A 227 12.03 -6.95 -7.64
CA ILE A 227 12.17 -5.84 -8.59
C ILE A 227 13.37 -6.06 -9.52
N GLY A 228 14.51 -6.50 -8.98
CA GLY A 228 15.72 -6.81 -9.74
C GLY A 228 15.53 -7.91 -10.78
N ILE A 229 14.66 -8.89 -10.50
CA ILE A 229 14.30 -9.97 -11.44
C ILE A 229 13.24 -9.48 -12.44
N MET A 230 12.24 -8.74 -11.96
CA MET A 230 11.10 -8.27 -12.74
C MET A 230 11.54 -7.35 -13.89
N VAL A 231 12.44 -6.39 -13.63
CA VAL A 231 12.80 -5.36 -14.63
C VAL A 231 13.47 -5.98 -15.88
N PRO A 232 14.48 -6.86 -15.77
CA PRO A 232 15.03 -7.57 -16.92
C PRO A 232 14.00 -8.49 -17.60
N HIS A 233 13.19 -9.20 -16.80
CA HIS A 233 12.18 -10.12 -17.33
C HIS A 233 11.15 -9.39 -18.20
N LEU A 234 10.57 -8.29 -17.71
CA LEU A 234 9.60 -7.49 -18.47
C LEU A 234 10.24 -6.74 -19.64
N SER A 235 11.52 -6.35 -19.54
CA SER A 235 12.22 -5.68 -20.65
C SER A 235 12.40 -6.57 -21.88
N ARG A 236 12.54 -7.89 -21.66
CA ARG A 236 12.65 -8.91 -22.72
C ARG A 236 11.29 -9.37 -23.25
N HIS A 237 10.21 -9.06 -22.52
CA HIS A 237 8.86 -9.50 -22.86
C HIS A 237 8.28 -8.66 -24.03
N GLN A 238 7.53 -9.32 -24.91
CA GLN A 238 6.78 -8.66 -25.98
C GLN A 238 5.33 -8.55 -25.54
N PHE A 239 4.88 -7.32 -25.26
CA PHE A 239 3.49 -7.00 -24.98
C PHE A 239 2.73 -7.02 -26.31
N ARG A 240 1.64 -7.79 -26.39
CA ARG A 240 0.74 -7.91 -27.55
C ARG A 240 -0.66 -7.51 -27.13
#